data_AF-A0A916PW14-F1
#
_entry.id   AF-A0A916PW14-F1
#
_cell.length_a   1.000
_cell.length_b   1.000
_cell.length_c   1.000
_cell.angle_alpha   90.00
_cell.angle_beta   90.00
_cell.angle_gamma   90.00
#
_symmetry.space_group_name_H-M   'P 1'
#
loop_
_entity.id
_entity.type
_entity.pdbx_description
1 polymer ?
#
loop_
_entity_poly.entity_id
_entity_poly.type
_entity_poly.pdbx_seq_one_letter_code
_entity_poly.pdbx_strand_id
1 'polypeptide(L)'
;MQSSKKGLSGNLIAAIDLENILTEHLRTVLEKGEPRLVARLIIKQLHTRNFILCDLGGDSYGFVHRTFLEYFCAWEFVWQFKESQTLTIEQLIHDVFGNHWQDESWHEVLRLISGMIEPRFVAEIIDFLLEQEIDKSTFFDGSFPLFKRLKKEGLSNLLLAVDCFVEVRNKNLIARTSRKLLKTLQDEAEQEHPYKFTSELAIRLINNIAIIWQDSSETLVWLKKCLKSIPDSSTQGIFGFLIRSFISESAVQEIAKGWKYNTDTLTWLKDRALYDQNVYVRSAAVQEIDKGWKDDPDTLPLLKDRALNDQNEYVRRAIVYMIAKSWKDDPDTLPLLKDRALNDQNEYVRMAAVQEIAKGWKDDLQTFDFLCDRAINDSFVRGESLVALAFVNPRQTALEAILKHYSDKPQTLELLKTVSNNDPDERLKEFAKKELAKLSENPVGA
;
A
#
# COMPACT_ATOMS: atom_id res chain seq x y z
N MET A 1 22.23 -5.81 5.33
CA MET A 1 23.54 -5.13 5.49
C MET A 1 23.57 -3.90 6.40
N GLN A 2 22.48 -3.15 6.67
CA GLN A 2 22.44 -2.17 7.79
C GLN A 2 21.63 -2.66 9.00
N SER A 3 20.79 -3.68 8.82
CA SER A 3 19.98 -4.34 9.83
C SER A 3 20.50 -5.73 10.24
N SER A 4 21.71 -6.12 9.80
CA SER A 4 22.33 -7.38 10.26
C SER A 4 22.71 -7.23 11.74
N LYS A 5 22.94 -8.34 12.45
CA LYS A 5 23.49 -8.33 13.83
C LYS A 5 24.79 -7.52 13.98
N LYS A 6 25.46 -7.15 12.88
CA LYS A 6 26.66 -6.30 12.84
C LYS A 6 26.37 -4.80 12.62
N GLY A 7 25.16 -4.37 12.25
CA GLY A 7 24.82 -2.95 12.07
C GLY A 7 25.70 -2.21 11.04
N LEU A 8 25.94 -0.90 11.26
CA LEU A 8 26.80 -0.02 10.44
C LEU A 8 28.24 -0.54 10.23
N SER A 9 28.72 -1.48 11.04
CA SER A 9 30.08 -2.01 10.95
C SER A 9 30.35 -2.83 9.68
N GLY A 10 29.32 -3.27 8.96
CA GLY A 10 29.47 -3.99 7.68
C GLY A 10 29.84 -3.11 6.49
N ASN A 11 29.71 -1.79 6.60
CA ASN A 11 29.97 -0.83 5.52
C ASN A 11 31.20 0.05 5.80
N LEU A 12 32.05 -0.36 6.75
CA LEU A 12 33.26 0.35 7.14
C LEU A 12 34.49 -0.39 6.62
N ILE A 13 35.43 0.37 6.09
CA ILE A 13 36.78 -0.09 5.77
C ILE A 13 37.78 0.83 6.44
N ALA A 14 38.76 0.27 7.16
CA ALA A 14 39.82 1.07 7.72
C ALA A 14 40.61 1.76 6.60
N ALA A 15 41.00 3.02 6.80
CA ALA A 15 41.73 3.81 5.82
C ALA A 15 43.02 3.12 5.36
N ILE A 16 43.69 2.41 6.28
CA ILE A 16 44.89 1.63 5.97
C ILE A 16 44.58 0.44 5.07
N ASP A 17 43.48 -0.26 5.31
CA ASP A 17 43.07 -1.42 4.51
C ASP A 17 42.65 -0.99 3.10
N LEU A 18 41.88 0.10 3.00
CA LEU A 18 41.51 0.70 1.72
C LEU A 18 42.76 1.16 0.93
N GLU A 19 43.71 1.81 1.60
CA GLU A 19 44.99 2.21 0.98
C GLU A 19 45.77 1.00 0.49
N ASN A 20 45.84 -0.07 1.29
CA ASN A 20 46.56 -1.29 0.94
C ASN A 20 45.91 -2.00 -0.27
N ILE A 21 44.58 -2.14 -0.29
CA ILE A 21 43.84 -2.75 -1.40
C ILE A 21 44.09 -1.98 -2.70
N LEU A 22 43.94 -0.66 -2.68
CA LEU A 22 44.20 0.17 -3.87
C LEU A 22 45.66 0.13 -4.28
N THR A 23 46.59 0.14 -3.32
CA THR A 23 48.03 0.04 -3.59
C THR A 23 48.38 -1.26 -4.29
N GLU A 24 47.82 -2.39 -3.81
CA GLU A 24 48.07 -3.70 -4.40
C GLU A 24 47.50 -3.80 -5.81
N HIS A 25 46.27 -3.32 -6.03
CA HIS A 25 45.69 -3.26 -7.37
C HIS A 25 46.50 -2.35 -8.31
N LEU A 26 46.93 -1.18 -7.85
CA LEU A 26 47.71 -0.26 -8.68
C LEU A 26 49.10 -0.81 -9.04
N ARG A 27 49.67 -1.74 -8.25
CA ARG A 27 50.92 -2.43 -8.63
C ARG A 27 50.76 -3.28 -9.89
N THR A 28 49.57 -3.80 -10.15
CA THR A 28 49.33 -4.65 -11.33
C THR A 28 49.00 -3.83 -12.58
N VAL A 29 48.52 -2.59 -12.41
CA VAL A 29 48.05 -1.73 -13.52
C VAL A 29 49.04 -0.62 -13.89
N LEU A 30 49.81 -0.09 -12.93
CA LEU A 30 50.76 0.99 -13.21
C LEU A 30 52.09 0.42 -13.73
N GLU A 31 52.43 0.74 -14.99
CA GLU A 31 53.73 0.38 -15.57
C GLU A 31 54.90 1.12 -14.92
N LYS A 32 54.67 2.35 -14.44
CA LYS A 32 55.65 3.22 -13.74
C LYS A 32 54.94 4.13 -12.74
N GLY A 33 55.55 4.40 -11.59
CA GLY A 33 55.06 5.36 -10.59
C GLY A 33 55.15 4.84 -9.16
N GLU A 34 54.51 5.56 -8.24
CA GLU A 34 54.39 5.19 -6.82
C GLU A 34 52.95 4.76 -6.48
N PRO A 35 52.61 3.45 -6.54
CA PRO A 35 51.23 2.95 -6.38
C PRO A 35 50.56 3.42 -5.09
N ARG A 36 51.31 3.50 -3.99
CA ARG A 36 50.81 3.96 -2.70
C ARG A 36 50.44 5.44 -2.68
N LEU A 37 51.23 6.27 -3.37
CA LEU A 37 50.95 7.70 -3.49
C LEU A 37 49.72 7.93 -4.36
N VAL A 38 49.59 7.18 -5.47
CA VAL A 38 48.40 7.21 -6.34
C VAL A 38 47.16 6.71 -5.58
N ALA A 39 47.24 5.63 -4.79
CA ALA A 39 46.15 5.14 -3.96
C ALA A 39 45.60 6.23 -3.03
N ARG A 40 46.49 6.95 -2.33
CA ARG A 40 46.10 8.08 -1.47
C ARG A 40 45.42 9.21 -2.24
N LEU A 41 45.89 9.52 -3.44
CA LEU A 41 45.26 10.53 -4.30
C LEU A 41 43.86 10.09 -4.74
N ILE A 42 43.67 8.82 -5.08
CA ILE A 42 42.35 8.25 -5.41
C ILE A 42 41.40 8.34 -4.21
N ILE A 43 41.82 7.86 -3.03
CA ILE A 43 41.00 7.95 -1.81
C ILE A 43 40.60 9.40 -1.55
N LYS A 44 41.57 10.33 -1.65
CA LYS A 44 41.30 11.76 -1.48
C LYS A 44 40.27 12.26 -2.49
N GLN A 45 40.38 11.91 -3.78
CA GLN A 45 39.39 12.35 -4.78
C GLN A 45 38.00 11.75 -4.55
N LEU A 46 37.92 10.46 -4.24
CA LEU A 46 36.66 9.76 -3.96
C LEU A 46 35.96 10.31 -2.72
N HIS A 47 36.72 10.77 -1.73
CA HIS A 47 36.21 11.43 -0.54
C HIS A 47 35.84 12.90 -0.77
N THR A 48 36.78 13.72 -1.26
CA THR A 48 36.62 15.19 -1.23
C THR A 48 35.94 15.79 -2.45
N ARG A 49 35.99 15.11 -3.60
CA ARG A 49 35.53 15.67 -4.88
C ARG A 49 34.29 14.98 -5.41
N ASN A 50 34.27 13.65 -5.34
CA ASN A 50 33.18 12.85 -5.90
C ASN A 50 32.15 12.42 -4.85
N PHE A 51 32.46 12.58 -3.56
CA PHE A 51 31.58 12.18 -2.44
C PHE A 51 31.05 10.75 -2.60
N ILE A 52 31.92 9.83 -3.04
CA ILE A 52 31.63 8.39 -3.10
C ILE A 52 31.96 7.76 -1.75
N LEU A 53 33.07 8.18 -1.13
CA LEU A 53 33.49 7.77 0.21
C LEU A 53 33.20 8.87 1.23
N CYS A 54 32.77 8.48 2.43
CA CYS A 54 32.56 9.32 3.59
C CYS A 54 33.55 8.92 4.68
N ASP A 55 34.25 9.88 5.27
CA ASP A 55 34.93 9.68 6.54
C ASP A 55 33.88 9.56 7.65
N LEU A 56 33.86 8.41 8.33
CA LEU A 56 32.91 8.09 9.39
C LEU A 56 33.54 8.18 10.80
N GLY A 57 34.77 8.72 10.88
CA GLY A 57 35.55 8.81 12.11
C GLY A 57 36.34 7.54 12.42
N GLY A 58 37.38 7.66 13.24
CA GLY A 58 38.23 6.53 13.64
C GLY A 58 39.03 5.93 12.49
N ASP A 59 39.57 6.78 11.59
CA ASP A 59 40.35 6.38 10.41
C ASP A 59 39.65 5.31 9.55
N SER A 60 38.35 5.47 9.33
CA SER A 60 37.53 4.52 8.59
C SER A 60 36.64 5.24 7.57
N TYR A 61 36.52 4.63 6.39
CA TYR A 61 35.65 5.09 5.32
C TYR A 61 34.43 4.19 5.18
N GLY A 62 33.32 4.77 4.72
CA GLY A 62 32.18 4.03 4.18
C GLY A 62 31.65 4.68 2.90
N PHE A 63 30.76 4.00 2.18
CA PHE A 63 30.09 4.63 1.04
C PHE A 63 29.08 5.68 1.49
N VAL A 64 29.09 6.84 0.83
CA VAL A 64 28.12 7.93 1.09
C VAL A 64 26.69 7.49 0.79
N HIS A 65 26.50 6.70 -0.27
CA HIS A 65 25.19 6.17 -0.65
C HIS A 65 25.21 4.65 -0.79
N ARG A 66 24.19 4.00 -0.21
CA ARG A 66 23.99 2.55 -0.26
C ARG A 66 23.89 2.02 -1.70
N THR A 67 23.26 2.78 -2.59
CA THR A 67 23.10 2.42 -4.00
C THR A 67 24.44 2.21 -4.71
N PHE A 68 25.48 3.00 -4.40
CA PHE A 68 26.80 2.78 -4.99
C PHE A 68 27.46 1.51 -4.48
N LEU A 69 27.32 1.21 -3.18
CA LEU A 69 27.84 -0.04 -2.61
C LEU A 69 27.18 -1.26 -3.27
N GLU A 70 25.85 -1.24 -3.41
CA GLU A 70 25.10 -2.33 -4.06
C GLU A 70 25.49 -2.47 -5.54
N TYR A 71 25.67 -1.35 -6.25
CA TYR A 71 26.15 -1.32 -7.63
C TYR A 71 27.55 -1.90 -7.78
N PHE A 72 28.53 -1.47 -6.98
CA PHE A 72 29.90 -1.98 -7.08
C PHE A 72 29.99 -3.45 -6.67
N CYS A 73 29.19 -3.88 -5.69
CA CYS A 73 29.06 -5.29 -5.34
C CYS A 73 28.53 -6.12 -6.51
N ALA A 74 27.44 -5.68 -7.15
CA ALA A 74 26.89 -6.35 -8.34
C ALA A 74 27.90 -6.36 -9.50
N TRP A 75 28.54 -5.22 -9.74
CA TRP A 75 29.52 -5.04 -10.81
C TRP A 75 30.72 -5.99 -10.65
N GLU A 76 31.19 -6.22 -9.42
CA GLU A 76 32.29 -7.16 -9.15
C GLU A 76 31.93 -8.59 -9.60
N PHE A 77 30.74 -9.09 -9.25
CA PHE A 77 30.30 -10.41 -9.72
C PHE A 77 30.15 -10.47 -11.24
N VAL A 78 29.64 -9.40 -11.84
CA VAL A 78 29.49 -9.30 -13.31
C VAL A 78 30.85 -9.27 -13.99
N TRP A 79 31.83 -8.55 -13.42
CA TRP A 79 33.21 -8.52 -13.91
C TRP A 79 33.85 -9.90 -13.84
N GLN A 80 33.69 -10.59 -12.70
CA GLN A 80 34.17 -11.96 -12.53
C GLN A 80 33.57 -12.94 -13.53
N PHE A 81 32.30 -12.75 -13.88
CA PHE A 81 31.57 -13.58 -14.82
C PHE A 81 31.91 -13.27 -16.29
N LYS A 82 31.91 -11.99 -16.68
CA LYS A 82 32.03 -11.58 -18.09
C LYS A 82 33.47 -11.35 -18.54
N GLU A 83 34.26 -10.71 -17.69
CA GLU A 83 35.55 -10.16 -18.08
C GLU A 83 36.70 -11.08 -17.64
N SER A 84 36.81 -11.41 -16.35
CA SER A 84 37.88 -12.32 -15.88
C SER A 84 37.53 -13.79 -16.03
N GLN A 85 36.26 -14.14 -16.24
CA GLN A 85 35.76 -15.52 -16.37
C GLN A 85 36.18 -16.43 -15.21
N THR A 86 36.36 -15.86 -14.02
CA THR A 86 36.70 -16.58 -12.78
C THR A 86 35.47 -17.11 -12.05
N LEU A 87 34.28 -16.69 -12.48
CA LEU A 87 32.98 -17.13 -11.97
C LEU A 87 32.17 -17.73 -13.12
N THR A 88 31.74 -18.98 -13.02
CA THR A 88 30.86 -19.61 -14.04
C THR A 88 29.39 -19.23 -13.83
N ILE A 89 28.53 -19.54 -14.81
CA ILE A 89 27.08 -19.31 -14.65
C ILE A 89 26.50 -20.17 -13.53
N GLU A 90 26.95 -21.41 -13.39
CA GLU A 90 26.51 -22.31 -12.32
C GLU A 90 26.90 -21.77 -10.95
N GLN A 91 28.12 -21.24 -10.80
CA GLN A 91 28.57 -20.60 -9.55
C GLN A 91 27.83 -19.29 -9.29
N LEU A 92 27.56 -18.48 -10.31
CA LEU A 92 26.75 -17.28 -10.15
C LEU A 92 25.35 -17.64 -9.64
N ILE A 93 24.73 -18.69 -10.19
CA ILE A 93 23.39 -19.14 -9.77
C ILE A 93 23.43 -19.73 -8.35
N HIS A 94 24.31 -20.67 -8.06
CA HIS A 94 24.26 -21.42 -6.80
C HIS A 94 25.01 -20.71 -5.65
N ASP A 95 26.18 -20.15 -5.92
CA ASP A 95 27.04 -19.58 -4.89
C ASP A 95 26.69 -18.11 -4.60
N VAL A 96 26.11 -17.39 -5.56
CA VAL A 96 25.68 -15.99 -5.36
C VAL A 96 24.18 -15.92 -5.14
N PHE A 97 23.36 -16.30 -6.13
CA PHE A 97 21.89 -16.25 -5.95
C PHE A 97 21.42 -17.26 -4.89
N GLY A 98 21.90 -18.49 -4.94
CA GLY A 98 21.51 -19.56 -4.02
C GLY A 98 21.78 -19.24 -2.54
N ASN A 99 22.90 -18.58 -2.24
CA ASN A 99 23.26 -18.20 -0.88
C ASN A 99 22.54 -16.93 -0.38
N HIS A 100 21.98 -16.11 -1.28
CA HIS A 100 21.52 -14.76 -0.94
C HIS A 100 20.06 -14.46 -1.28
N TRP A 101 19.34 -15.30 -2.01
CA TRP A 101 17.97 -15.00 -2.45
C TRP A 101 16.97 -14.82 -1.28
N GLN A 102 17.19 -15.45 -0.12
CA GLN A 102 16.35 -15.27 1.08
C GLN A 102 16.71 -14.00 1.87
N ASP A 103 17.89 -13.41 1.66
CA ASP A 103 18.31 -12.20 2.35
C ASP A 103 17.86 -10.97 1.54
N GLU A 104 16.78 -10.32 2.00
CA GLU A 104 16.26 -9.09 1.37
C GLU A 104 17.32 -8.00 1.23
N SER A 105 18.38 -7.99 2.04
CA SER A 105 19.44 -7.00 1.92
C SER A 105 20.38 -7.20 0.73
N TRP A 106 20.29 -8.36 0.07
CA TRP A 106 20.99 -8.68 -1.18
C TRP A 106 20.14 -8.50 -2.43
N HIS A 107 18.82 -8.35 -2.31
CA HIS A 107 17.91 -8.32 -3.46
C HIS A 107 18.27 -7.25 -4.49
N GLU A 108 18.72 -6.07 -4.04
CA GLU A 108 19.15 -5.01 -4.96
C GLU A 108 20.43 -5.41 -5.73
N VAL A 109 21.40 -6.04 -5.07
CA VAL A 109 22.62 -6.55 -5.73
C VAL A 109 22.25 -7.60 -6.77
N LEU A 110 21.40 -8.57 -6.41
CA LEU A 110 20.94 -9.64 -7.30
C LEU A 110 20.14 -9.10 -8.49
N ARG A 111 19.30 -8.09 -8.25
CA ARG A 111 18.57 -7.38 -9.31
C ARG A 111 19.54 -6.67 -10.26
N LEU A 112 20.50 -5.93 -9.72
CA LEU A 112 21.51 -5.21 -10.52
C LEU A 112 22.37 -6.15 -11.38
N ILE A 113 22.79 -7.30 -10.84
CA ILE A 113 23.48 -8.34 -11.62
C ILE A 113 22.61 -8.74 -12.82
N SER A 114 21.33 -9.02 -12.61
CA SER A 114 20.39 -9.38 -13.68
C SER A 114 20.27 -8.31 -14.77
N GLY A 115 20.41 -7.03 -14.42
CA GLY A 115 20.41 -5.91 -15.38
C GLY A 115 21.72 -5.70 -16.15
N MET A 116 22.81 -6.36 -15.75
CA MET A 116 24.15 -6.18 -16.32
C MET A 116 24.63 -7.36 -17.19
N ILE A 117 23.90 -8.49 -17.18
CA ILE A 117 24.23 -9.71 -17.93
C ILE A 117 23.27 -9.98 -19.09
N GLU A 118 23.64 -10.91 -19.96
CA GLU A 118 22.83 -11.27 -21.13
C GLU A 118 21.51 -11.96 -20.73
N PRO A 119 20.39 -11.68 -21.42
CA PRO A 119 19.06 -12.20 -21.05
C PRO A 119 18.98 -13.71 -20.85
N ARG A 120 19.71 -14.49 -21.65
CA ARG A 120 19.72 -15.96 -21.52
C ARG A 120 20.16 -16.44 -20.13
N PHE A 121 21.14 -15.76 -19.52
CA PHE A 121 21.64 -16.11 -18.20
C PHE A 121 20.67 -15.68 -17.10
N VAL A 122 19.99 -14.54 -17.30
CA VAL A 122 18.90 -14.12 -16.41
C VAL A 122 17.75 -15.13 -16.45
N ALA A 123 17.46 -15.74 -17.61
CA ALA A 123 16.46 -16.80 -17.68
C ALA A 123 16.83 -18.04 -16.84
N GLU A 124 18.11 -18.43 -16.81
CA GLU A 124 18.59 -19.52 -15.96
C GLU A 124 18.46 -19.18 -14.47
N ILE A 125 18.79 -17.94 -14.09
CA ILE A 125 18.60 -17.42 -12.72
C ILE A 125 17.11 -17.42 -12.33
N ILE A 126 16.22 -16.95 -13.21
CA ILE A 126 14.78 -16.97 -12.94
C ILE A 126 14.28 -18.41 -12.82
N ASP A 127 14.70 -19.31 -13.71
CA ASP A 127 14.33 -20.73 -13.63
C ASP A 127 14.78 -21.34 -12.28
N PHE A 128 15.99 -21.03 -11.81
CA PHE A 128 16.47 -21.41 -10.48
C PHE A 128 15.62 -20.85 -9.33
N LEU A 129 15.25 -19.56 -9.38
CA LEU A 129 14.43 -18.93 -8.34
C LEU A 129 13.02 -19.53 -8.27
N LEU A 130 12.45 -19.88 -9.42
CA LEU A 130 11.15 -20.55 -9.52
C LEU A 130 11.15 -21.97 -8.94
N GLU A 131 12.31 -22.61 -8.85
CA GLU A 131 12.47 -23.97 -8.29
C GLU A 131 12.70 -23.96 -6.77
N GLN A 132 12.87 -22.79 -6.15
CA GLN A 132 13.08 -22.71 -4.71
C GLN A 132 11.80 -22.99 -3.93
N GLU A 133 11.91 -23.86 -2.93
CA GLU A 133 10.84 -24.14 -1.97
C GLU A 133 10.95 -23.23 -0.74
N ILE A 134 9.84 -22.58 -0.38
CA ILE A 134 9.72 -21.77 0.84
C ILE A 134 8.75 -22.46 1.79
N ASP A 135 9.16 -22.65 3.05
CA ASP A 135 8.23 -22.96 4.13
C ASP A 135 7.37 -21.73 4.46
N LYS A 136 6.26 -21.58 3.73
CA LYS A 136 5.28 -20.49 3.87
C LYS A 136 4.75 -20.35 5.30
N SER A 137 4.80 -21.43 6.10
CA SER A 137 4.26 -21.42 7.47
C SER A 137 5.02 -20.49 8.43
N THR A 138 6.29 -20.21 8.14
CA THR A 138 7.15 -19.31 8.91
C THR A 138 6.86 -17.82 8.63
N PHE A 139 6.11 -17.53 7.56
CA PHE A 139 5.84 -16.17 7.08
C PHE A 139 4.38 -15.74 7.25
N PHE A 140 3.65 -16.37 8.17
CA PHE A 140 2.32 -15.90 8.50
C PHE A 140 2.36 -14.64 9.36
N ASP A 141 1.45 -13.73 9.07
CA ASP A 141 1.17 -12.57 9.92
C ASP A 141 0.57 -13.05 11.25
N GLY A 142 1.24 -12.68 12.34
CA GLY A 142 0.85 -12.99 13.72
C GLY A 142 -0.16 -12.01 14.31
N SER A 143 -0.58 -10.98 13.56
CA SER A 143 -1.48 -9.93 14.06
C SER A 143 -2.85 -10.48 14.49
N PHE A 144 -3.29 -11.61 13.91
CA PHE A 144 -4.56 -12.26 14.25
C PHE A 144 -4.37 -13.76 14.43
N PRO A 145 -4.34 -14.28 15.69
CA PRO A 145 -4.05 -15.68 15.98
C PRO A 145 -4.98 -16.70 15.28
N LEU A 146 -6.23 -16.30 15.00
CA LEU A 146 -7.24 -17.12 14.34
C LEU A 146 -7.24 -17.01 12.82
N PHE A 147 -6.56 -16.03 12.23
CA PHE A 147 -6.58 -15.75 10.79
C PHE A 147 -5.15 -15.55 10.28
N LYS A 148 -4.50 -16.66 9.93
CA LYS A 148 -3.15 -16.66 9.35
C LYS A 148 -3.20 -16.10 7.94
N ARG A 149 -2.44 -15.03 7.69
CA ARG A 149 -2.25 -14.46 6.36
C ARG A 149 -0.81 -14.55 5.91
N LEU A 150 -0.57 -14.92 4.65
CA LEU A 150 0.78 -15.00 4.10
C LEU A 150 1.34 -13.59 3.84
N LYS A 151 2.50 -13.30 4.42
CA LYS A 151 3.26 -12.07 4.13
C LYS A 151 4.12 -12.25 2.86
N LYS A 152 4.58 -11.13 2.30
CA LYS A 152 5.35 -11.13 1.04
C LYS A 152 6.61 -12.00 1.06
N GLU A 153 7.25 -12.15 2.22
CA GLU A 153 8.48 -12.92 2.40
C GLU A 153 8.25 -14.40 2.09
N GLY A 154 7.02 -14.88 2.27
CA GLY A 154 6.59 -16.23 1.92
C GLY A 154 6.58 -16.51 0.41
N LEU A 155 6.72 -15.48 -0.44
CA LEU A 155 6.90 -15.58 -1.89
C LEU A 155 8.16 -14.80 -2.36
N SER A 156 9.15 -14.63 -1.49
CA SER A 156 10.35 -13.82 -1.77
C SER A 156 11.12 -14.29 -3.00
N ASN A 157 11.23 -15.60 -3.24
CA ASN A 157 11.84 -16.15 -4.45
C ASN A 157 11.13 -15.69 -5.74
N LEU A 158 9.79 -15.72 -5.74
CA LEU A 158 8.99 -15.31 -6.90
C LEU A 158 9.04 -13.79 -7.11
N LEU A 159 9.00 -13.01 -6.03
CA LEU A 159 9.12 -11.56 -6.11
C LEU A 159 10.51 -11.14 -6.61
N LEU A 160 11.58 -11.79 -6.14
CA LEU A 160 12.92 -11.56 -6.65
C LEU A 160 13.06 -11.98 -8.12
N ALA A 161 12.42 -13.09 -8.52
CA ALA A 161 12.40 -13.53 -9.92
C ALA A 161 11.72 -12.49 -10.83
N VAL A 162 10.63 -11.87 -10.35
CA VAL A 162 9.99 -10.72 -11.01
C VAL A 162 10.95 -9.54 -11.12
N ASP A 163 11.59 -9.17 -10.02
CA ASP A 163 12.52 -8.04 -9.98
C ASP A 163 13.69 -8.26 -10.96
N CYS A 164 14.23 -9.48 -11.05
CA CYS A 164 15.25 -9.86 -12.05
C CYS A 164 14.70 -9.81 -13.48
N PHE A 165 13.47 -10.26 -13.70
CA PHE A 165 12.83 -10.25 -15.04
C PHE A 165 12.61 -8.83 -15.56
N VAL A 166 12.25 -7.88 -14.69
CA VAL A 166 12.02 -6.48 -15.07
C VAL A 166 13.28 -5.85 -15.66
N GLU A 167 14.46 -6.18 -15.11
CA GLU A 167 15.77 -5.70 -15.58
C GLU A 167 16.16 -6.18 -16.98
N VAL A 168 15.51 -7.23 -17.49
CA VAL A 168 15.80 -7.76 -18.82
C VAL A 168 15.34 -6.76 -19.88
N ARG A 169 16.32 -6.19 -20.60
CA ARG A 169 16.11 -5.19 -21.66
C ARG A 169 15.26 -5.72 -22.81
N ASN A 170 15.57 -6.93 -23.29
CA ASN A 170 14.82 -7.58 -24.38
C ASN A 170 14.15 -8.86 -23.89
N LYS A 171 12.94 -8.70 -23.34
CA LYS A 171 12.12 -9.77 -22.75
C LYS A 171 11.73 -10.86 -23.76
N ASN A 172 11.72 -10.55 -25.06
CA ASN A 172 11.38 -11.52 -26.12
C ASN A 172 12.39 -12.67 -26.22
N LEU A 173 13.67 -12.42 -25.87
CA LEU A 173 14.71 -13.45 -25.87
C LEU A 173 14.48 -14.55 -24.83
N ILE A 174 13.65 -14.28 -23.83
CA ILE A 174 13.35 -15.20 -22.72
C ILE A 174 11.85 -15.46 -22.58
N ALA A 175 11.11 -15.42 -23.69
CA ALA A 175 9.65 -15.57 -23.71
C ALA A 175 9.16 -16.87 -23.06
N ARG A 176 9.93 -17.97 -23.15
CA ARG A 176 9.61 -19.24 -22.45
C ARG A 176 9.60 -19.05 -20.94
N THR A 177 10.67 -18.47 -20.39
CA THR A 177 10.82 -18.18 -18.95
C THR A 177 9.80 -17.13 -18.49
N SER A 178 9.51 -16.12 -19.32
CA SER A 178 8.45 -15.13 -19.04
C SER A 178 7.08 -15.78 -18.87
N ARG A 179 6.69 -16.71 -19.75
CA ARG A 179 5.42 -17.46 -19.63
C ARG A 179 5.40 -18.35 -18.39
N LYS A 180 6.51 -19.02 -18.07
CA LYS A 180 6.63 -19.85 -16.86
C LYS A 180 6.45 -18.99 -15.61
N LEU A 181 7.16 -17.86 -15.51
CA LEU A 181 7.05 -16.91 -14.41
C LEU A 181 5.62 -16.37 -14.27
N LEU A 182 4.99 -15.89 -15.35
CA LEU A 182 3.60 -15.43 -15.34
C LEU A 182 2.67 -16.53 -14.79
N LYS A 183 2.79 -17.75 -15.33
CA LYS A 183 1.92 -18.86 -14.94
C LYS A 183 2.10 -19.21 -13.46
N THR A 184 3.33 -19.26 -12.94
CA THR A 184 3.58 -19.51 -11.52
C THR A 184 2.97 -18.43 -10.63
N LEU A 185 3.10 -17.14 -10.99
CA LEU A 185 2.50 -16.05 -10.22
C LEU A 185 0.95 -16.12 -10.24
N GLN A 186 0.37 -16.46 -11.40
CA GLN A 186 -1.08 -16.65 -11.53
C GLN A 186 -1.56 -17.83 -10.68
N ASP A 187 -0.84 -18.95 -10.70
CA ASP A 187 -1.18 -20.13 -9.91
C ASP A 187 -1.11 -19.85 -8.41
N GLU A 188 -0.12 -19.09 -7.96
CA GLU A 188 -0.02 -18.63 -6.56
C GLU A 188 -1.19 -17.74 -6.16
N ALA A 189 -1.61 -16.80 -7.01
CA ALA A 189 -2.78 -15.96 -6.76
C ALA A 189 -4.09 -16.76 -6.75
N GLU A 190 -4.22 -17.78 -7.59
CA GLU A 190 -5.39 -18.66 -7.65
C GLU A 190 -5.43 -19.64 -6.46
N GLN A 191 -4.27 -19.99 -5.88
CA GLN A 191 -4.12 -20.90 -4.75
C GLN A 191 -4.00 -20.19 -3.39
N GLU A 192 -4.66 -19.03 -3.21
CA GLU A 192 -4.71 -18.26 -1.95
C GLU A 192 -5.42 -19.00 -0.79
N HIS A 193 -5.60 -20.32 -0.87
CA HIS A 193 -6.24 -21.20 0.11
C HIS A 193 -5.27 -22.31 0.53
N PRO A 194 -5.20 -22.69 1.83
CA PRO A 194 -6.13 -22.33 2.90
C PRO A 194 -5.82 -20.99 3.62
N TYR A 195 -4.73 -20.29 3.27
CA TYR A 195 -4.31 -19.04 3.91
C TYR A 195 -4.41 -17.86 2.94
N LYS A 196 -5.15 -16.83 3.33
CA LYS A 196 -5.28 -15.60 2.53
C LYS A 196 -3.96 -14.81 2.54
N PHE A 197 -3.75 -13.95 1.55
CA PHE A 197 -2.60 -13.07 1.51
C PHE A 197 -2.84 -11.83 2.38
N THR A 198 -1.75 -11.26 2.87
CA THR A 198 -1.77 -9.87 3.35
C THR A 198 -2.13 -8.93 2.20
N SER A 199 -2.66 -7.74 2.50
CA SER A 199 -2.95 -6.74 1.48
C SER A 199 -1.69 -6.36 0.70
N GLU A 200 -0.56 -6.21 1.38
CA GLU A 200 0.74 -5.90 0.75
C GLU A 200 1.13 -6.96 -0.29
N LEU A 201 1.04 -8.25 0.05
CA LEU A 201 1.40 -9.32 -0.86
C LEU A 201 0.44 -9.39 -2.06
N ALA A 202 -0.87 -9.34 -1.82
CA ALA A 202 -1.87 -9.40 -2.89
C ALA A 202 -1.73 -8.23 -3.88
N ILE A 203 -1.56 -7.00 -3.36
CA ILE A 203 -1.37 -5.81 -4.19
C ILE A 203 -0.09 -5.95 -5.02
N ARG A 204 1.04 -6.32 -4.39
CA ARG A 204 2.32 -6.45 -5.11
C ARG A 204 2.26 -7.52 -6.19
N LEU A 205 1.65 -8.67 -5.90
CA LEU A 205 1.52 -9.78 -6.85
C LEU A 205 0.68 -9.38 -8.07
N ILE A 206 -0.51 -8.82 -7.83
CA ILE A 206 -1.44 -8.45 -8.90
C ILE A 206 -0.92 -7.27 -9.72
N ASN A 207 -0.31 -6.27 -9.07
CA ASN A 207 0.32 -5.14 -9.75
C ASN A 207 1.49 -5.59 -10.65
N ASN A 208 2.36 -6.48 -10.16
CA ASN A 208 3.44 -7.04 -10.95
C ASN A 208 2.90 -7.76 -12.20
N ILE A 209 1.88 -8.60 -12.05
CA ILE A 209 1.26 -9.30 -13.19
C ILE A 209 0.67 -8.29 -14.19
N ALA A 210 -0.08 -7.32 -13.69
CA ALA A 210 -0.80 -6.36 -14.52
C ALA A 210 0.15 -5.44 -15.31
N ILE A 211 1.24 -4.96 -14.70
CA ILE A 211 2.20 -4.05 -15.34
C ILE A 211 3.09 -4.79 -16.33
N ILE A 212 3.65 -5.93 -15.92
CA ILE A 212 4.70 -6.59 -16.70
C ILE A 212 4.11 -7.27 -17.95
N TRP A 213 2.90 -7.80 -17.85
CA TRP A 213 2.20 -8.47 -18.94
C TRP A 213 0.96 -7.71 -19.42
N GLN A 214 0.95 -6.38 -19.28
CA GLN A 214 -0.18 -5.51 -19.66
C GLN A 214 -0.60 -5.68 -21.13
N ASP A 215 0.38 -5.81 -22.03
CA ASP A 215 0.17 -5.92 -23.48
C ASP A 215 -0.40 -7.29 -23.90
N SER A 216 -0.37 -8.29 -23.00
CA SER A 216 -0.99 -9.59 -23.24
C SER A 216 -2.49 -9.51 -23.03
N SER A 217 -3.25 -9.84 -24.07
CA SER A 217 -4.71 -9.86 -24.02
C SER A 217 -5.26 -10.83 -22.95
N GLU A 218 -4.50 -11.88 -22.67
CA GLU A 218 -4.79 -12.90 -21.67
C GLU A 218 -4.71 -12.35 -20.24
N THR A 219 -3.86 -11.35 -19.98
CA THR A 219 -3.70 -10.74 -18.65
C THR A 219 -4.99 -10.07 -18.20
N LEU A 220 -5.63 -9.28 -19.07
CA LEU A 220 -6.91 -8.63 -18.75
C LEU A 220 -8.02 -9.68 -18.49
N VAL A 221 -8.05 -10.74 -19.29
CA VAL A 221 -9.01 -11.85 -19.11
C VAL A 221 -8.78 -12.54 -17.78
N TRP A 222 -7.52 -12.79 -17.43
CA TRP A 222 -7.14 -13.42 -16.17
C TRP A 222 -7.49 -12.54 -14.96
N LEU A 223 -7.17 -11.24 -14.99
CA LEU A 223 -7.55 -10.31 -13.93
C LEU A 223 -9.07 -10.27 -13.71
N LYS A 224 -9.87 -10.31 -14.78
CA LYS A 224 -11.33 -10.42 -14.67
C LYS A 224 -11.78 -11.75 -14.04
N LYS A 225 -11.05 -12.84 -14.27
CA LYS A 225 -11.31 -14.16 -13.65
C LYS A 225 -11.03 -14.15 -12.13
N CYS A 226 -10.07 -13.36 -11.65
CA CYS A 226 -9.76 -13.21 -10.22
C CYS A 226 -10.95 -12.74 -9.35
N LEU A 227 -11.97 -12.11 -9.95
CA LEU A 227 -13.18 -11.70 -9.23
C LEU A 227 -14.12 -12.88 -8.92
N LYS A 228 -14.06 -13.96 -9.69
CA LYS A 228 -14.97 -15.11 -9.58
C LYS A 228 -14.52 -16.15 -8.54
N SER A 229 -13.38 -15.93 -7.90
CA SER A 229 -12.63 -17.00 -7.22
C SER A 229 -13.27 -17.53 -5.92
N ILE A 230 -14.18 -16.81 -5.25
CA ILE A 230 -14.69 -17.31 -3.96
C ILE A 230 -16.16 -16.92 -3.75
N PRO A 231 -17.10 -17.87 -3.60
CA PRO A 231 -18.40 -17.62 -3.01
C PRO A 231 -18.19 -17.38 -1.52
N ASP A 232 -17.68 -16.22 -1.14
CA ASP A 232 -17.41 -15.91 0.26
C ASP A 232 -18.68 -15.38 0.93
N SER A 233 -19.71 -16.23 0.99
CA SER A 233 -20.93 -15.99 1.78
C SER A 233 -20.61 -15.76 3.26
N SER A 234 -19.40 -16.15 3.71
CA SER A 234 -18.92 -15.91 5.07
C SER A 234 -18.49 -14.46 5.33
N THR A 235 -18.34 -13.62 4.29
CA THR A 235 -18.06 -12.18 4.45
C THR A 235 -19.27 -11.37 4.92
N GLN A 236 -20.46 -11.95 4.94
CA GLN A 236 -21.67 -11.35 5.50
C GLN A 236 -21.66 -11.51 7.02
N GLY A 237 -20.89 -10.68 7.73
CA GLY A 237 -20.84 -10.67 9.18
C GLY A 237 -19.72 -9.79 9.74
N ILE A 238 -19.72 -9.60 11.07
CA ILE A 238 -18.77 -8.70 11.79
C ILE A 238 -17.30 -9.05 11.48
N PHE A 239 -16.99 -10.31 11.18
CA PHE A 239 -15.65 -10.79 10.86
C PHE A 239 -15.35 -10.93 9.36
N GLY A 240 -16.28 -10.55 8.48
CA GLY A 240 -16.12 -10.68 7.03
C GLY A 240 -14.91 -9.93 6.48
N PHE A 241 -14.50 -8.84 7.14
CA PHE A 241 -13.25 -8.14 6.85
C PHE A 241 -12.00 -8.97 7.14
N LEU A 242 -11.99 -9.74 8.23
CA LEU A 242 -10.82 -10.55 8.63
C LEU A 242 -10.56 -11.69 7.66
N ILE A 243 -11.61 -12.17 7.00
CA ILE A 243 -11.55 -13.27 6.04
C ILE A 243 -11.68 -12.79 4.61
N ARG A 244 -11.59 -11.50 4.26
CA ARG A 244 -11.67 -11.09 2.84
C ARG A 244 -10.40 -11.46 2.05
N SER A 245 -10.55 -11.78 0.76
CA SER A 245 -9.41 -11.81 -0.18
C SER A 245 -9.12 -10.41 -0.69
N PHE A 246 -7.84 -10.09 -0.83
CA PHE A 246 -7.37 -8.82 -1.42
C PHE A 246 -7.11 -8.94 -2.93
N ILE A 247 -7.13 -10.14 -3.49
CA ILE A 247 -6.83 -10.41 -4.90
C ILE A 247 -7.87 -9.75 -5.80
N SER A 248 -9.16 -9.93 -5.52
CA SER A 248 -10.22 -9.36 -6.37
C SER A 248 -10.24 -7.83 -6.33
N GLU A 249 -10.01 -7.23 -5.15
CA GLU A 249 -9.91 -5.77 -4.99
C GLU A 249 -8.72 -5.22 -5.79
N SER A 250 -7.55 -5.86 -5.64
CA SER A 250 -6.34 -5.49 -6.38
C SER A 250 -6.54 -5.64 -7.89
N ALA A 251 -7.21 -6.70 -8.34
CA ALA A 251 -7.49 -6.91 -9.76
C ALA A 251 -8.38 -5.79 -10.35
N VAL A 252 -9.41 -5.34 -9.62
CA VAL A 252 -10.23 -4.19 -10.06
C VAL A 252 -9.38 -2.92 -10.18
N GLN A 253 -8.54 -2.65 -9.18
CA GLN A 253 -7.65 -1.48 -9.18
C GLN A 253 -6.68 -1.51 -10.36
N GLU A 254 -6.05 -2.65 -10.63
CA GLU A 254 -5.09 -2.78 -11.72
C GLU A 254 -5.77 -2.78 -13.10
N ILE A 255 -6.98 -3.34 -13.22
CA ILE A 255 -7.79 -3.20 -14.45
C ILE A 255 -8.08 -1.73 -14.74
N ALA A 256 -8.52 -0.98 -13.73
CA ALA A 256 -8.85 0.44 -13.88
C ALA A 256 -7.64 1.29 -14.27
N LYS A 257 -6.47 1.03 -13.68
CA LYS A 257 -5.23 1.75 -13.98
C LYS A 257 -4.65 1.36 -15.34
N GLY A 258 -4.47 0.06 -15.58
CA GLY A 258 -3.78 -0.47 -16.75
C GLY A 258 -4.60 -0.39 -18.04
N TRP A 259 -5.92 -0.46 -17.94
CA TRP A 259 -6.80 -0.45 -19.12
C TRP A 259 -7.73 0.77 -19.12
N LYS A 260 -7.31 1.88 -18.51
CA LYS A 260 -8.09 3.12 -18.42
C LYS A 260 -8.65 3.60 -19.77
N TYR A 261 -7.86 3.46 -20.83
CA TYR A 261 -8.18 3.94 -22.18
C TYR A 261 -8.88 2.89 -23.05
N ASN A 262 -9.14 1.68 -22.54
CA ASN A 262 -10.01 0.73 -23.24
C ASN A 262 -11.46 1.20 -23.11
N THR A 263 -12.17 1.20 -24.23
CA THR A 263 -13.58 1.65 -24.33
C THR A 263 -14.50 0.96 -23.33
N ASP A 264 -14.23 -0.31 -23.04
CA ASP A 264 -15.12 -1.15 -22.23
C ASP A 264 -14.78 -1.12 -20.74
N THR A 265 -13.67 -0.50 -20.32
CA THR A 265 -13.22 -0.53 -18.92
C THR A 265 -14.20 0.19 -18.00
N LEU A 266 -14.65 1.38 -18.38
CA LEU A 266 -15.64 2.12 -17.60
C LEU A 266 -16.95 1.33 -17.51
N THR A 267 -17.47 0.82 -18.64
CA THR A 267 -18.68 0.01 -18.68
C THR A 267 -18.56 -1.21 -17.78
N TRP A 268 -17.41 -1.88 -17.80
CA TRP A 268 -17.13 -3.03 -16.95
C TRP A 268 -17.08 -2.65 -15.46
N LEU A 269 -16.47 -1.51 -15.10
CA LEU A 269 -16.45 -1.00 -13.72
C LEU A 269 -17.86 -0.61 -13.25
N LYS A 270 -18.65 0.07 -14.09
CA LYS A 270 -20.05 0.42 -13.80
C LYS A 270 -20.87 -0.83 -13.47
N ASP A 271 -20.72 -1.88 -14.27
CA ASP A 271 -21.38 -3.17 -14.03
C ASP A 271 -20.94 -3.83 -12.71
N ARG A 272 -19.62 -3.84 -12.41
CA ARG A 272 -19.12 -4.34 -11.11
C ARG A 272 -19.67 -3.54 -9.94
N ALA A 273 -19.71 -2.21 -10.04
CA ALA A 273 -20.25 -1.33 -9.00
C ALA A 273 -21.76 -1.56 -8.74
N LEU A 274 -22.52 -1.96 -9.77
CA LEU A 274 -23.97 -2.16 -9.66
C LEU A 274 -24.35 -3.56 -9.17
N TYR A 275 -23.67 -4.60 -9.66
CA TYR A 275 -24.19 -5.97 -9.60
C TYR A 275 -23.25 -7.00 -8.98
N ASP A 276 -21.98 -6.65 -8.71
CA ASP A 276 -21.05 -7.62 -8.14
C ASP A 276 -21.48 -8.03 -6.72
N GLN A 277 -21.48 -9.32 -6.43
CA GLN A 277 -21.89 -9.83 -5.12
C GLN A 277 -20.87 -9.51 -4.03
N ASN A 278 -19.60 -9.35 -4.41
CA ASN A 278 -18.53 -9.02 -3.48
C ASN A 278 -18.50 -7.52 -3.18
N VAL A 279 -18.80 -7.19 -1.92
CA VAL A 279 -18.80 -5.82 -1.39
C VAL A 279 -17.47 -5.09 -1.65
N TYR A 280 -16.34 -5.79 -1.56
CA TYR A 280 -15.02 -5.19 -1.77
C TYR A 280 -14.75 -4.91 -3.26
N VAL A 281 -15.28 -5.74 -4.16
CA VAL A 281 -15.24 -5.47 -5.60
C VAL A 281 -16.10 -4.26 -5.95
N ARG A 282 -17.32 -4.17 -5.41
CA ARG A 282 -18.17 -2.98 -5.60
C ARG A 282 -17.49 -1.72 -5.08
N SER A 283 -16.93 -1.77 -3.87
CA SER A 283 -16.21 -0.65 -3.23
C SER A 283 -14.99 -0.22 -4.06
N ALA A 284 -14.18 -1.16 -4.55
CA ALA A 284 -13.06 -0.85 -5.43
C ALA A 284 -13.53 -0.22 -6.74
N ALA A 285 -14.58 -0.77 -7.36
CA ALA A 285 -15.10 -0.25 -8.62
C ALA A 285 -15.57 1.20 -8.48
N VAL A 286 -16.34 1.54 -7.44
CA VAL A 286 -16.79 2.94 -7.22
C VAL A 286 -15.63 3.89 -6.90
N GLN A 287 -14.61 3.43 -6.17
CA GLN A 287 -13.40 4.23 -5.90
C GLN A 287 -12.58 4.49 -7.16
N GLU A 288 -12.43 3.50 -8.03
CA GLU A 288 -11.69 3.67 -9.28
C GLU A 288 -12.47 4.50 -10.30
N ILE A 289 -13.81 4.41 -10.33
CA ILE A 289 -14.67 5.29 -11.11
C ILE A 289 -14.49 6.76 -10.67
N ASP A 290 -14.54 7.04 -9.36
CA ASP A 290 -14.32 8.39 -8.81
C ASP A 290 -12.95 8.97 -9.18
N LYS A 291 -11.88 8.17 -9.06
CA LYS A 291 -10.51 8.60 -9.41
C LYS A 291 -10.30 8.79 -10.91
N GLY A 292 -10.90 7.94 -11.73
CA GLY A 292 -10.53 7.78 -13.13
C GLY A 292 -11.48 8.44 -14.13
N TRP A 293 -12.76 8.57 -13.79
CA TRP A 293 -13.86 8.93 -14.69
C TRP A 293 -14.82 9.96 -14.07
N LYS A 294 -14.29 10.88 -13.28
CA LYS A 294 -15.07 11.94 -12.62
C LYS A 294 -15.87 12.82 -13.60
N ASP A 295 -15.31 13.06 -14.79
CA ASP A 295 -15.92 13.90 -15.83
C ASP A 295 -16.93 13.15 -16.72
N ASP A 296 -17.07 11.83 -16.54
CA ASP A 296 -18.11 11.06 -17.24
C ASP A 296 -19.49 11.43 -16.67
N PRO A 297 -20.46 11.79 -17.52
CA PRO A 297 -21.75 12.30 -17.06
C PRO A 297 -22.57 11.28 -16.26
N ASP A 298 -22.33 9.98 -16.41
CA ASP A 298 -23.05 8.95 -15.65
C ASP A 298 -22.36 8.59 -14.32
N THR A 299 -21.13 9.05 -14.08
CA THR A 299 -20.39 8.73 -12.85
C THR A 299 -21.14 9.25 -11.62
N LEU A 300 -21.47 10.54 -11.58
CA LEU A 300 -22.17 11.10 -10.42
C LEU A 300 -23.58 10.48 -10.24
N PRO A 301 -24.41 10.32 -11.29
CA PRO A 301 -25.68 9.58 -11.18
C PRO A 301 -25.54 8.17 -10.60
N LEU A 302 -24.54 7.39 -11.06
CA LEU A 302 -24.28 6.05 -10.54
C LEU A 302 -23.90 6.10 -9.06
N LEU A 303 -22.99 7.00 -8.66
CA LEU A 303 -22.59 7.15 -7.28
C LEU A 303 -23.76 7.60 -6.40
N LYS A 304 -24.60 8.56 -6.85
CA LYS A 304 -25.81 9.00 -6.13
C LYS A 304 -26.74 7.80 -5.90
N ASP A 305 -27.03 7.01 -6.92
CA ASP A 305 -27.87 5.81 -6.79
C ASP A 305 -27.27 4.79 -5.80
N ARG A 306 -25.97 4.48 -5.91
CA ARG A 306 -25.30 3.53 -5.01
C ARG A 306 -25.21 4.03 -3.56
N ALA A 307 -25.05 5.34 -3.34
CA ALA A 307 -25.11 5.92 -2.00
C ALA A 307 -26.50 5.76 -1.35
N LEU A 308 -27.56 5.72 -2.15
CA LEU A 308 -28.94 5.55 -1.67
C LEU A 308 -29.31 4.07 -1.48
N ASN A 309 -28.91 3.22 -2.42
CA ASN A 309 -29.53 1.91 -2.65
C ASN A 309 -28.59 0.70 -2.52
N ASP A 310 -27.26 0.90 -2.37
CA ASP A 310 -26.37 -0.26 -2.18
C ASP A 310 -26.72 -0.99 -0.88
N GLN A 311 -26.81 -2.32 -0.94
CA GLN A 311 -27.21 -3.14 0.19
C GLN A 311 -26.21 -3.10 1.34
N ASN A 312 -24.94 -2.79 1.06
CA ASN A 312 -23.88 -2.78 2.05
C ASN A 312 -23.48 -1.36 2.48
N GLU A 313 -23.49 -1.14 3.79
CA GLU A 313 -23.15 0.12 4.45
C GLU A 313 -21.73 0.59 4.18
N TYR A 314 -20.76 -0.31 3.99
CA TYR A 314 -19.37 0.09 3.71
C TYR A 314 -19.25 0.74 2.33
N VAL A 315 -20.01 0.24 1.35
CA VAL A 315 -20.07 0.83 0.00
C VAL A 315 -20.76 2.18 0.06
N ARG A 316 -21.95 2.27 0.68
CA ARG A 316 -22.66 3.55 0.85
C ARG A 316 -21.81 4.60 1.55
N ARG A 317 -21.11 4.22 2.63
CA ARG A 317 -20.21 5.10 3.39
C ARG A 317 -19.04 5.60 2.52
N ALA A 318 -18.40 4.72 1.77
CA ALA A 318 -17.31 5.10 0.87
C ALA A 318 -17.80 6.12 -0.17
N ILE A 319 -19.00 5.92 -0.72
CA ILE A 319 -19.58 6.81 -1.72
C ILE A 319 -19.99 8.16 -1.14
N VAL A 320 -20.58 8.20 0.07
CA VAL A 320 -20.85 9.45 0.79
C VAL A 320 -19.59 10.31 0.91
N TYR A 321 -18.47 9.69 1.28
CA TYR A 321 -17.18 10.37 1.33
C TYR A 321 -16.70 10.87 -0.04
N MET A 322 -16.80 10.04 -1.09
CA MET A 322 -16.39 10.40 -2.45
C MET A 322 -17.24 11.56 -3.00
N ILE A 323 -18.58 11.48 -2.89
CA ILE A 323 -19.49 12.53 -3.35
C ILE A 323 -19.16 13.86 -2.67
N ALA A 324 -18.99 13.85 -1.34
CA ALA A 324 -18.68 15.07 -0.59
C ALA A 324 -17.36 15.72 -1.01
N LYS A 325 -16.34 14.94 -1.34
CA LYS A 325 -15.03 15.45 -1.73
C LYS A 325 -14.94 15.84 -3.20
N SER A 326 -15.49 15.02 -4.07
CA SER A 326 -15.34 15.17 -5.52
C SER A 326 -16.41 16.08 -6.12
N TRP A 327 -17.62 16.13 -5.57
CA TRP A 327 -18.74 16.92 -6.12
C TRP A 327 -19.31 17.92 -5.11
N LYS A 328 -18.45 18.55 -4.31
CA LYS A 328 -18.85 19.55 -3.31
C LYS A 328 -19.72 20.68 -3.88
N ASP A 329 -19.42 21.13 -5.10
CA ASP A 329 -20.11 22.25 -5.74
C ASP A 329 -21.38 21.82 -6.51
N ASP A 330 -21.67 20.52 -6.59
CA ASP A 330 -22.93 20.03 -7.16
C ASP A 330 -24.09 20.38 -6.21
N PRO A 331 -25.18 21.01 -6.70
CA PRO A 331 -26.26 21.50 -5.85
C PRO A 331 -26.99 20.39 -5.09
N ASP A 332 -26.96 19.14 -5.58
CA ASP A 332 -27.62 18.02 -4.89
C ASP A 332 -26.71 17.31 -3.89
N THR A 333 -25.42 17.63 -3.83
CA THR A 333 -24.49 16.96 -2.92
C THR A 333 -24.88 17.19 -1.46
N LEU A 334 -25.07 18.44 -1.03
CA LEU A 334 -25.47 18.71 0.35
C LEU A 334 -26.85 18.10 0.69
N PRO A 335 -27.89 18.22 -0.15
CA PRO A 335 -29.16 17.50 0.03
C PRO A 335 -28.99 15.99 0.21
N LEU A 336 -28.19 15.34 -0.63
CA LEU A 336 -27.91 13.90 -0.52
C LEU A 336 -27.23 13.56 0.80
N LEU A 337 -26.20 14.32 1.20
CA LEU A 337 -25.52 14.08 2.47
C LEU A 337 -26.47 14.27 3.65
N LYS A 338 -27.32 15.31 3.64
CA LYS A 338 -28.33 15.54 4.69
C LYS A 338 -29.30 14.36 4.77
N ASP A 339 -29.79 13.87 3.64
CA ASP A 339 -30.65 12.69 3.58
C ASP A 339 -29.95 11.44 4.14
N ARG A 340 -28.69 11.19 3.77
CA ARG A 340 -27.92 10.05 4.33
C ARG A 340 -27.66 10.19 5.82
N ALA A 341 -27.40 11.39 6.31
CA ALA A 341 -27.26 11.67 7.75
C ALA A 341 -28.58 11.54 8.53
N LEU A 342 -29.73 11.66 7.87
CA LEU A 342 -31.07 11.55 8.47
C LEU A 342 -31.61 10.12 8.44
N ASN A 343 -31.53 9.48 7.28
CA ASN A 343 -32.39 8.35 6.91
C ASN A 343 -31.63 7.05 6.66
N ASP A 344 -30.29 7.07 6.61
CA ASP A 344 -29.54 5.82 6.41
C ASP A 344 -29.70 4.91 7.63
N GLN A 345 -29.99 3.64 7.36
CA GLN A 345 -30.24 2.64 8.41
C GLN A 345 -28.98 2.36 9.24
N ASN A 346 -27.79 2.57 8.67
CA ASN A 346 -26.54 2.27 9.33
C ASN A 346 -25.87 3.54 9.90
N GLU A 347 -25.55 3.50 11.18
CA GLU A 347 -24.93 4.60 11.93
C GLU A 347 -23.59 5.05 11.36
N TYR A 348 -22.81 4.18 10.71
CA TYR A 348 -21.54 4.57 10.09
C TYR A 348 -21.73 5.44 8.85
N VAL A 349 -22.80 5.21 8.09
CA VAL A 349 -23.13 6.05 6.94
C VAL A 349 -23.61 7.41 7.42
N ARG A 350 -24.49 7.43 8.43
CA ARG A 350 -24.98 8.69 9.03
C ARG A 350 -23.83 9.51 9.61
N MET A 351 -22.95 8.86 10.38
CA MET A 351 -21.73 9.46 10.92
C MET A 351 -20.85 10.07 9.82
N ALA A 352 -20.55 9.30 8.75
CA ALA A 352 -19.71 9.81 7.67
C ALA A 352 -20.34 11.03 6.99
N ALA A 353 -21.66 11.00 6.75
CA ALA A 353 -22.38 12.13 6.18
C ALA A 353 -22.30 13.37 7.09
N VAL A 354 -22.51 13.23 8.40
CA VAL A 354 -22.33 14.32 9.39
C VAL A 354 -20.91 14.89 9.35
N GLN A 355 -19.89 14.03 9.34
CA GLN A 355 -18.49 14.47 9.28
C GLN A 355 -18.18 15.25 8.02
N GLU A 356 -18.65 14.79 6.86
CA GLU A 356 -18.37 15.45 5.60
C GLU A 356 -19.19 16.73 5.42
N ILE A 357 -20.43 16.79 5.92
CA ILE A 357 -21.21 18.04 6.01
C ILE A 357 -20.45 19.08 6.84
N ALA A 358 -19.99 18.69 8.03
CA ALA A 358 -19.26 19.60 8.92
C ALA A 358 -17.95 20.11 8.31
N LYS A 359 -17.24 19.29 7.54
CA LYS A 359 -15.99 19.70 6.87
C LYS A 359 -16.26 20.59 5.65
N GLY A 360 -17.27 20.24 4.85
CA GLY A 360 -17.53 20.86 3.56
C GLY A 360 -18.38 22.13 3.65
N TRP A 361 -19.36 22.17 4.56
CA TRP A 361 -20.41 23.21 4.59
C TRP A 361 -20.48 23.93 5.94
N LYS A 362 -19.37 24.02 6.68
CA LYS A 362 -19.32 24.75 7.96
C LYS A 362 -19.76 26.23 7.89
N ASP A 363 -19.69 26.85 6.71
CA ASP A 363 -20.06 28.26 6.52
C ASP A 363 -21.49 28.40 5.94
N ASP A 364 -22.18 27.28 5.65
CA ASP A 364 -23.58 27.28 5.25
C ASP A 364 -24.48 27.57 6.47
N LEU A 365 -25.42 28.50 6.29
CA LEU A 365 -26.25 29.04 7.36
C LEU A 365 -27.05 27.97 8.12
N GLN A 366 -27.44 26.89 7.44
CA GLN A 366 -28.26 25.83 8.04
C GLN A 366 -27.44 24.68 8.62
N THR A 367 -26.12 24.66 8.39
CA THR A 367 -25.30 23.52 8.81
C THR A 367 -25.22 23.41 10.33
N PHE A 368 -25.12 24.53 11.04
CA PHE A 368 -25.13 24.50 12.51
C PHE A 368 -26.41 23.87 13.06
N ASP A 369 -27.58 24.35 12.62
CA ASP A 369 -28.87 23.84 13.09
C ASP A 369 -29.06 22.36 12.73
N PHE A 370 -28.61 21.96 11.54
CA PHE A 370 -28.61 20.55 11.13
C PHE A 370 -27.75 19.67 12.04
N LEU A 371 -26.54 20.12 12.40
CA LEU A 371 -25.67 19.37 13.31
C LEU A 371 -26.28 19.31 14.73
N CYS A 372 -26.89 20.39 15.22
CA CYS A 372 -27.59 20.39 16.50
C CYS A 372 -28.72 19.35 16.53
N ASP A 373 -29.53 19.29 15.47
CA ASP A 373 -30.57 18.30 15.29
C ASP A 373 -30.00 16.87 15.29
N ARG A 374 -28.91 16.62 14.52
CA ARG A 374 -28.23 15.31 14.54
C ARG A 374 -27.62 14.97 15.90
N ALA A 375 -27.12 15.93 16.66
CA ALA A 375 -26.55 15.71 18.00
C ALA A 375 -27.59 15.30 19.04
N ILE A 376 -28.86 15.70 18.87
CA ILE A 376 -29.94 15.39 19.80
C ILE A 376 -30.75 14.17 19.34
N ASN A 377 -31.14 14.15 18.05
CA ASN A 377 -32.22 13.31 17.56
C ASN A 377 -31.77 12.08 16.75
N ASP A 378 -30.47 11.89 16.46
CA ASP A 378 -30.02 10.68 15.75
C ASP A 378 -30.27 9.41 16.58
N SER A 379 -30.87 8.41 15.94
CA SER A 379 -31.18 7.13 16.58
C SER A 379 -29.92 6.28 16.76
N PHE A 380 -29.34 6.28 17.97
CA PHE A 380 -28.19 5.46 18.30
C PHE A 380 -28.45 4.62 19.55
N VAL A 381 -28.19 3.32 19.45
CA VAL A 381 -28.18 2.38 20.59
C VAL A 381 -26.79 1.80 20.71
N ARG A 382 -26.16 1.97 21.88
CA ARG A 382 -24.83 1.42 22.12
C ARG A 382 -24.91 -0.10 22.23
N GLY A 383 -24.21 -0.81 21.37
CA GLY A 383 -24.11 -2.27 21.47
C GLY A 383 -23.21 -2.72 22.62
N GLU A 384 -23.46 -3.93 23.12
CA GLU A 384 -22.80 -4.49 24.31
C GLU A 384 -21.48 -5.23 24.02
N SER A 385 -21.18 -5.56 22.76
CA SER A 385 -19.96 -6.27 22.41
C SER A 385 -18.73 -5.36 22.46
N LEU A 386 -17.54 -5.91 22.75
CA LEU A 386 -16.27 -5.15 22.75
C LEU A 386 -16.03 -4.39 21.43
N VAL A 387 -16.44 -4.97 20.31
CA VAL A 387 -16.39 -4.32 18.99
C VAL A 387 -17.43 -3.21 18.90
N ALA A 388 -18.64 -3.43 19.43
CA ALA A 388 -19.69 -2.42 19.45
C ALA A 388 -19.41 -1.23 20.38
N LEU A 389 -18.59 -1.43 21.42
CA LEU A 389 -18.09 -0.35 22.26
C LEU A 389 -17.07 0.55 21.55
N ALA A 390 -16.47 0.10 20.44
CA ALA A 390 -15.65 0.92 19.56
C ALA A 390 -16.46 1.62 18.46
N PHE A 391 -17.77 1.35 18.36
CA PHE A 391 -18.65 2.01 17.39
C PHE A 391 -18.84 3.49 17.74
N VAL A 392 -18.83 4.31 16.69
CA VAL A 392 -18.92 5.76 16.80
C VAL A 392 -20.39 6.16 16.87
N ASN A 393 -20.75 6.90 17.91
CA ASN A 393 -22.07 7.48 18.06
C ASN A 393 -22.22 8.68 17.10
N PRO A 394 -23.14 8.68 16.12
CA PRO A 394 -23.33 9.81 15.20
C PRO A 394 -23.67 11.11 15.93
N ARG A 395 -24.36 11.03 17.08
CA ARG A 395 -24.65 12.19 17.94
C ARG A 395 -23.39 12.81 18.51
N GLN A 396 -22.45 11.98 18.98
CA GLN A 396 -21.14 12.45 19.44
C GLN A 396 -20.36 13.10 18.30
N THR A 397 -20.41 12.52 17.10
CA THR A 397 -19.74 13.07 15.92
C THR A 397 -20.27 14.46 15.56
N ALA A 398 -21.59 14.66 15.60
CA ALA A 398 -22.20 15.97 15.40
C ALA A 398 -21.76 16.96 16.49
N LEU A 399 -21.73 16.54 17.76
CA LEU A 399 -21.31 17.39 18.86
C LEU A 399 -19.82 17.78 18.77
N GLU A 400 -18.94 16.86 18.40
CA GLU A 400 -17.52 17.13 18.14
C GLU A 400 -17.32 18.11 16.97
N ALA A 401 -18.10 17.95 15.90
CA ALA A 401 -18.10 18.90 14.79
C ALA A 401 -18.54 20.30 15.23
N ILE A 402 -19.57 20.38 16.08
CA ILE A 402 -20.05 21.65 16.65
C ILE A 402 -18.97 22.31 17.51
N LEU A 403 -18.38 21.56 18.43
CA LEU A 403 -17.29 22.04 19.28
C LEU A 403 -16.08 22.53 18.49
N LYS A 404 -15.79 21.90 17.35
CA LYS A 404 -14.65 22.27 16.50
C LYS A 404 -14.90 23.52 15.67
N HIS A 405 -16.11 23.70 15.15
CA HIS A 405 -16.40 24.71 14.13
C HIS A 405 -17.30 25.86 14.61
N TYR A 406 -17.99 25.70 15.74
CA TYR A 406 -19.00 26.63 16.25
C TYR A 406 -18.94 26.76 17.78
N SER A 407 -17.75 26.65 18.37
CA SER A 407 -17.56 26.78 19.83
C SER A 407 -17.89 28.17 20.37
N ASP A 408 -17.84 29.18 19.51
CA ASP A 408 -18.16 30.58 19.78
C ASP A 408 -19.68 30.86 19.83
N LYS A 409 -20.51 29.97 19.29
CA LYS A 409 -21.97 30.14 19.31
C LYS A 409 -22.53 29.87 20.72
N PRO A 410 -23.30 30.79 21.31
CA PRO A 410 -23.92 30.59 22.64
C PRO A 410 -24.78 29.31 22.72
N GLN A 411 -25.45 28.96 21.62
CA GLN A 411 -26.27 27.76 21.51
C GLN A 411 -25.47 26.47 21.72
N THR A 412 -24.15 26.48 21.48
CA THR A 412 -23.27 25.32 21.73
C THR A 412 -23.23 24.95 23.22
N LEU A 413 -23.22 25.94 24.12
CA LEU A 413 -23.27 25.69 25.57
C LEU A 413 -24.62 25.11 26.00
N GLU A 414 -25.72 25.61 25.43
CA GLU A 414 -27.06 25.09 25.71
C GLU A 414 -27.24 23.65 25.20
N LEU A 415 -26.67 23.35 24.03
CA LEU A 415 -26.64 22.00 23.47
C LEU A 415 -25.87 21.05 24.39
N LEU A 416 -24.67 21.42 24.85
CA LEU A 416 -23.88 20.59 25.77
C LEU A 416 -24.65 20.29 27.06
N LYS A 417 -25.31 21.28 27.66
CA LYS A 417 -26.16 21.10 28.85
C LYS A 417 -27.32 20.15 28.58
N THR A 418 -27.96 20.29 27.43
CA THR A 418 -29.06 19.41 27.01
C THR A 418 -28.59 17.97 26.89
N VAL A 419 -27.50 17.74 26.14
CA VAL A 419 -26.92 16.40 25.94
C VAL A 419 -26.43 15.82 27.27
N SER A 420 -25.71 16.58 28.10
CA SER A 420 -25.16 16.09 29.36
C SER A 420 -26.20 15.60 30.37
N ASN A 421 -27.41 16.18 30.32
CA ASN A 421 -28.48 15.89 31.26
C ASN A 421 -29.44 14.81 30.74
N ASN A 422 -29.72 14.81 29.44
CA ASN A 422 -30.88 14.10 28.89
C ASN A 422 -30.52 12.97 27.92
N ASP A 423 -29.26 12.85 27.48
CA ASP A 423 -28.91 11.86 26.46
C ASP A 423 -29.02 10.41 27.00
N PRO A 424 -29.67 9.47 26.28
CA PRO A 424 -29.77 8.07 26.70
C PRO A 424 -28.43 7.33 26.68
N ASP A 425 -27.42 7.82 25.95
CA ASP A 425 -26.09 7.22 25.89
C ASP A 425 -25.18 7.80 26.99
N GLU A 426 -24.90 7.01 28.03
CA GLU A 426 -24.09 7.44 29.18
C GLU A 426 -22.71 7.97 28.77
N ARG A 427 -22.05 7.34 27.78
CA ARG A 427 -20.74 7.80 27.30
C ARG A 427 -20.82 9.18 26.66
N LEU A 428 -21.87 9.45 25.88
CA LEU A 428 -22.08 10.78 25.31
C LEU A 428 -22.43 11.81 26.39
N LYS A 429 -23.21 11.44 27.42
CA LYS A 429 -23.43 12.32 28.58
C LYS A 429 -22.14 12.69 29.28
N GLU A 430 -21.29 11.72 29.59
CA GLU A 430 -19.99 11.93 30.23
C GLU A 430 -19.07 12.80 29.36
N PHE A 431 -19.02 12.53 28.05
CA PHE A 431 -18.29 13.36 27.10
C PHE A 431 -18.78 14.82 27.15
N ALA A 432 -20.09 15.04 27.05
CA ALA A 432 -20.68 16.39 27.08
C ALA A 432 -20.40 17.11 28.42
N LYS A 433 -20.47 16.41 29.57
CA LYS A 433 -20.09 16.98 30.89
C LYS A 433 -18.64 17.43 30.92
N LYS A 434 -17.73 16.62 30.38
CA LYS A 434 -16.30 16.93 30.33
C LYS A 434 -16.02 18.15 29.45
N GLU A 435 -16.63 18.24 28.27
CA GLU A 435 -16.45 19.41 27.39
C GLU A 435 -17.10 20.67 27.98
N LEU A 436 -18.24 20.55 28.65
CA LEU A 436 -18.86 21.67 29.38
C LEU A 436 -17.95 22.22 30.50
N ALA A 437 -17.30 21.33 31.27
CA ALA A 437 -16.35 21.73 32.31
C ALA A 437 -15.15 22.49 31.72
N LYS A 438 -14.56 22.00 30.61
CA LYS A 438 -13.46 22.69 29.93
C LYS A 438 -13.81 24.10 29.47
N LEU A 439 -15.02 24.29 28.93
CA LEU A 439 -15.48 25.61 28.50
C LEU A 439 -15.75 26.56 29.68
N SER A 440 -16.07 26.02 30.86
CA SER A 440 -16.20 26.81 32.10
C SER A 440 -14.86 27.20 32.73
N GLU A 441 -13.80 26.43 32.49
CA GLU A 441 -12.44 26.68 33.01
C GLU A 441 -11.60 27.59 32.09
N ASN A 442 -11.93 27.68 30.80
CA ASN A 442 -11.31 28.59 29.82
C ASN A 442 -12.39 29.37 29.04
N PRO A 443 -12.94 30.46 29.59
CA PRO A 443 -13.81 31.35 28.83
C PRO A 443 -12.97 31.99 27.71
N VAL A 444 -13.23 31.61 26.46
CA VAL A 444 -12.61 32.27 25.30
C VAL A 444 -13.10 33.72 25.26
N GLY A 445 -12.20 34.66 25.58
CA GLY A 445 -12.36 36.09 25.32
C GLY A 445 -12.79 36.95 26.52
N ALA A 446 -11.80 37.45 27.26
CA ALA A 446 -11.82 38.80 27.84
C ALA A 446 -10.75 39.64 27.14
#